data_AF-A0A949RW85-F1
#
_entry.id   AF-A0A949RW85-F1
#
_cell.length_a   1.000
_cell.length_b   1.000
_cell.length_c   1.000
_cell.angle_alpha   90.00
_cell.angle_beta   90.00
_cell.angle_gamma   90.00
#
_symmetry.space_group_name_H-M   'P 1'
#
loop_
_entity.id
_entity.type
_entity.pdbx_description
1 polymer ?
#
loop_
_entity_poly.entity_id
_entity_poly.type
_entity_poly.pdbx_seq_one_letter_code
_entity_poly.pdbx_strand_id
1 'polypeptide(L)'
;MTVKRDILLAKNLLNDFPVFWDGRKSVLELKAANFNWRQMEWWGFYFEYIAFEKLAGSFLIPGDKFGRVKTACFDFKGTINWDLKAKALKSDDHRSILNDSEAMDWSIKQYGAHGLVIALCDVEYNDMNRSFQKWHGKLKGGKSKYEIDREQRTSVSRYRKTKAELVEILFLVVTSKNRSALGIHHQGRNSNGKPRPPKYMLDYDTIGKFLVDKIVFPPSPDGSRKIAEPGGIYKINSDETPNIE
;
A
#
# COMPACT_ATOMS: atom_id res chain seq x y z
N MET A 1 17.73 11.12 15.83
CA MET A 1 17.08 11.40 14.53
C MET A 1 15.61 11.09 14.72
N THR A 2 14.70 11.97 14.29
CA THR A 2 13.25 11.89 14.61
C THR A 2 12.42 11.44 13.41
N VAL A 3 11.20 10.95 13.66
CA VAL A 3 10.23 10.54 12.62
C VAL A 3 9.97 11.65 11.59
N LYS A 4 9.98 12.91 12.03
CA LYS A 4 9.84 14.09 11.15
C LYS A 4 10.92 14.15 10.06
N ARG A 5 12.16 13.73 10.37
CA ARG A 5 13.25 13.69 9.40
C ARG A 5 13.01 12.61 8.34
N ASP A 6 12.55 11.43 8.73
CA ASP A 6 12.19 10.36 7.78
C ASP A 6 11.12 10.85 6.81
N ILE A 7 10.05 11.47 7.33
CA ILE A 7 8.94 11.99 6.52
C ILE A 7 9.44 13.06 5.56
N LEU A 8 10.21 14.04 6.03
CA LEU A 8 10.74 15.12 5.17
C LEU A 8 11.62 14.55 4.04
N LEU A 9 12.49 13.60 4.35
CA LEU A 9 13.38 13.00 3.37
C LEU A 9 12.60 12.16 2.35
N ALA A 10 11.70 11.28 2.82
CA ALA A 10 10.86 10.48 1.93
C ALA A 10 9.97 11.38 1.07
N LYS A 11 9.42 12.46 1.63
CA LYS A 11 8.60 13.43 0.89
C LYS A 11 9.38 14.09 -0.24
N ASN A 12 10.63 14.49 0.00
CA ASN A 12 11.49 15.06 -1.03
C ASN A 12 11.84 14.04 -2.13
N LEU A 13 12.07 12.78 -1.77
CA LEU A 13 12.43 11.72 -2.73
C LEU A 13 11.24 11.20 -3.54
N LEU A 14 10.01 11.35 -3.01
CA LEU A 14 8.78 10.87 -3.63
C LEU A 14 7.96 12.01 -4.27
N ASN A 15 8.43 13.26 -4.29
CA ASN A 15 7.64 14.41 -4.79
C ASN A 15 7.40 14.37 -6.31
N ASP A 16 8.29 13.70 -7.05
CA ASP A 16 8.28 13.54 -8.50
C ASP A 16 7.85 12.12 -8.90
N PHE A 17 7.06 11.46 -8.05
CA PHE A 17 6.55 10.12 -8.32
C PHE A 17 5.75 10.08 -9.64
N PRO A 18 5.94 9.06 -10.49
CA PRO A 18 5.12 8.92 -11.70
C PRO A 18 3.64 8.85 -11.33
N VAL A 19 2.82 9.71 -11.94
CA VAL A 19 1.40 9.85 -11.56
C VAL A 19 0.52 8.82 -12.28
N PHE A 20 0.86 8.44 -13.52
CA PHE A 20 0.02 7.57 -14.35
C PHE A 20 0.65 6.19 -14.52
N TRP A 21 -0.09 5.14 -14.16
CA TRP A 21 0.37 3.75 -14.27
C TRP A 21 -0.57 2.95 -15.20
N ASP A 22 -0.08 2.64 -16.40
CA ASP A 22 -0.72 1.66 -17.29
C ASP A 22 -0.44 0.24 -16.78
N GLY A 23 -1.49 -0.55 -16.58
CA GLY A 23 -1.36 -1.87 -15.97
C GLY A 23 -0.55 -2.86 -16.80
N ARG A 24 -0.53 -2.77 -18.13
CA ARG A 24 0.26 -3.69 -18.96
C ARG A 24 1.73 -3.32 -18.90
N LYS A 25 2.05 -2.03 -19.07
CA LYS A 25 3.42 -1.52 -18.96
C LYS A 25 3.99 -1.80 -17.57
N SER A 26 3.25 -1.45 -16.52
CA SER A 26 3.66 -1.65 -15.12
C SER A 26 3.92 -3.13 -14.81
N VAL A 27 3.04 -4.04 -15.23
CA VAL A 27 3.26 -5.49 -15.03
C VAL A 27 4.48 -6.00 -15.79
N LEU A 28 4.77 -5.47 -16.98
CA LEU A 28 5.96 -5.84 -17.75
C LEU A 28 7.25 -5.31 -17.11
N GLU A 29 7.24 -4.09 -16.59
CA GLU A 29 8.34 -3.51 -15.81
C GLU A 29 8.62 -4.33 -14.55
N LEU A 30 7.58 -4.62 -13.77
CA LEU A 30 7.67 -5.51 -12.60
C LEU A 30 8.20 -6.90 -12.99
N LYS A 31 7.80 -7.43 -14.15
CA LYS A 31 8.29 -8.72 -14.65
C LYS A 31 9.77 -8.66 -15.00
N ALA A 32 10.22 -7.59 -15.65
CA ALA A 32 11.63 -7.38 -15.98
C ALA A 32 12.49 -7.29 -14.71
N ALA A 33 11.97 -6.62 -13.66
CA ALA A 33 12.59 -6.56 -12.33
C ALA A 33 12.39 -7.83 -11.47
N ASN A 34 11.64 -8.82 -11.96
CA ASN A 34 11.21 -10.01 -11.21
C ASN A 34 10.55 -9.69 -9.85
N PHE A 35 9.80 -8.59 -9.78
CA PHE A 35 9.22 -8.06 -8.54
C PHE A 35 7.70 -8.26 -8.52
N ASN A 36 7.21 -9.27 -7.80
CA ASN A 36 5.77 -9.51 -7.51
C ASN A 36 4.79 -9.42 -8.71
N TRP A 37 5.28 -9.50 -9.95
CA TRP A 37 4.52 -9.20 -11.18
C TRP A 37 3.32 -10.13 -11.44
N ARG A 38 3.30 -11.31 -10.80
CA ARG A 38 2.21 -12.30 -10.91
C ARG A 38 0.98 -11.96 -10.06
N GLN A 39 1.09 -10.98 -9.16
CA GLN A 39 0.05 -10.65 -8.19
C GLN A 39 -1.09 -9.84 -8.81
N MET A 40 -2.31 -9.99 -8.28
CA MET A 40 -3.48 -9.25 -8.79
C MET A 40 -3.43 -7.76 -8.49
N GLU A 41 -2.92 -7.39 -7.30
CA GLU A 41 -2.76 -6.01 -6.87
C GLU A 41 -1.45 -5.41 -7.43
N TRP A 42 -1.23 -5.57 -8.74
CA TRP A 42 0.01 -5.14 -9.42
C TRP A 42 0.35 -3.68 -9.14
N TRP A 43 -0.64 -2.79 -9.10
CA TRP A 43 -0.48 -1.35 -8.86
C TRP A 43 0.07 -1.04 -7.45
N GLY A 44 -0.29 -1.85 -6.45
CA GLY A 44 0.31 -1.75 -5.11
C GLY A 44 1.77 -2.16 -5.11
N PHE A 45 2.12 -3.25 -5.82
CA PHE A 45 3.50 -3.68 -5.97
C PHE A 45 4.32 -2.77 -6.90
N TYR A 46 3.67 -2.09 -7.85
CA TYR A 46 4.32 -1.09 -8.70
C TYR A 46 4.67 0.16 -7.89
N PHE A 47 3.75 0.62 -7.05
CA PHE A 47 4.05 1.67 -6.07
C PHE A 47 5.25 1.28 -5.18
N GLU A 48 5.24 0.07 -4.61
CA GLU A 48 6.32 -0.43 -3.77
C GLU A 48 7.66 -0.46 -4.52
N TYR A 49 7.69 -1.01 -5.73
CA TYR A 49 8.87 -1.10 -6.57
C TYR A 49 9.48 0.28 -6.87
N ILE A 50 8.68 1.22 -7.36
CA ILE A 50 9.16 2.58 -7.69
C ILE A 50 9.57 3.34 -6.42
N ALA A 51 8.87 3.15 -5.30
CA ALA A 51 9.26 3.73 -4.03
C ALA A 51 10.62 3.18 -3.56
N PHE A 52 10.90 1.88 -3.72
CA PHE A 52 12.21 1.33 -3.39
C PHE A 52 13.33 1.94 -4.23
N GLU A 53 13.13 2.10 -5.53
CA GLU A 53 14.13 2.75 -6.40
C GLU A 53 14.41 4.20 -5.96
N LYS A 54 13.37 4.95 -5.59
CA LYS A 54 13.51 6.36 -5.16
C LYS A 54 14.07 6.52 -3.74
N LEU A 55 13.76 5.60 -2.84
CA LEU A 55 14.20 5.64 -1.44
C LEU A 55 15.58 5.00 -1.24
N ALA A 56 16.07 4.25 -2.24
CA ALA A 56 17.40 3.62 -2.22
C ALA A 56 18.50 4.64 -1.92
N GLY A 57 19.46 4.23 -1.09
CA GLY A 57 20.60 5.07 -0.66
C GLY A 57 20.30 6.03 0.49
N SER A 58 19.02 6.36 0.75
CA SER A 58 18.60 7.20 1.88
C SER A 58 17.98 6.40 3.03
N PHE A 59 17.37 5.25 2.72
CA PHE A 59 16.75 4.36 3.68
C PHE A 59 17.32 2.94 3.55
N LEU A 60 17.22 2.17 4.64
CA LEU A 60 17.52 0.74 4.61
C LEU A 60 16.34 0.00 3.97
N ILE A 61 16.62 -0.77 2.92
CA ILE A 61 15.64 -1.56 2.17
C ILE A 61 16.17 -3.00 2.04
N PRO A 62 15.45 -4.03 2.52
CA PRO A 62 14.24 -3.94 3.31
C PRO A 62 14.52 -3.38 4.71
N GLY A 63 13.48 -2.98 5.44
CA GLY A 63 13.58 -2.60 6.84
C GLY A 63 13.93 -3.78 7.76
N ASP A 64 13.67 -3.62 9.06
CA ASP A 64 13.98 -4.68 10.02
C ASP A 64 13.19 -5.97 9.75
N LYS A 65 13.70 -7.06 10.30
CA LYS A 65 13.05 -8.37 10.27
C LYS A 65 12.30 -8.61 11.57
N PHE A 66 11.05 -9.03 11.46
CA PHE A 66 10.25 -9.52 12.57
C PHE A 66 10.19 -11.05 12.57
N GLY A 67 10.57 -11.67 13.68
CA GLY A 67 10.55 -13.13 13.83
C GLY A 67 11.63 -13.85 13.01
N ARG A 68 11.44 -15.16 12.80
CA ARG A 68 12.46 -16.05 12.18
C ARG A 68 12.26 -16.27 10.68
N VAL A 69 11.13 -15.83 10.13
CA VAL A 69 10.80 -16.08 8.72
C VAL A 69 11.52 -15.04 7.86
N LYS A 70 12.30 -15.50 6.88
CA LYS A 70 13.08 -14.61 5.98
C LYS A 70 12.23 -13.53 5.28
N THR A 71 10.93 -13.76 5.10
CA THR A 71 10.01 -12.87 4.37
C THR A 71 9.24 -11.91 5.27
N ALA A 72 9.47 -11.93 6.59
CA ALA A 72 8.80 -11.02 7.52
C ALA A 72 9.67 -9.77 7.74
N CYS A 73 9.91 -9.02 6.67
CA CYS A 73 10.60 -7.73 6.74
C CYS A 73 9.59 -6.60 6.61
N PHE A 74 9.86 -5.47 7.24
CA PHE A 74 9.22 -4.21 6.90
C PHE A 74 9.73 -3.70 5.55
N ASP A 75 8.95 -2.90 4.84
CA ASP A 75 9.30 -2.47 3.49
C ASP A 75 10.58 -1.61 3.47
N PHE A 76 10.72 -0.63 4.38
CA PHE A 76 11.96 0.13 4.54
C PHE A 76 12.14 0.66 5.97
N LYS A 77 13.34 1.17 6.28
CA LYS A 77 13.69 1.71 7.60
C LYS A 77 14.52 3.00 7.52
N GLY A 78 14.12 3.97 8.33
CA GLY A 78 14.93 5.15 8.68
C GLY A 78 15.19 5.16 10.18
N THR A 79 14.64 6.15 10.88
CA THR A 79 14.58 6.17 12.35
C THR A 79 13.60 5.15 12.92
N ILE A 80 12.54 4.85 12.17
CA ILE A 80 11.55 3.81 12.47
C ILE A 80 11.39 2.88 11.27
N ASN A 81 10.68 1.76 11.44
CA ASN A 81 10.24 0.95 10.30
C ASN A 81 9.00 1.56 9.63
N TRP A 82 8.95 1.41 8.32
CA TRP A 82 7.89 1.91 7.46
C TRP A 82 7.39 0.81 6.54
N ASP A 83 6.08 0.78 6.32
CA ASP A 83 5.45 -0.08 5.31
C ASP A 83 4.66 0.75 4.28
N LEU A 84 4.71 0.28 3.05
CA LEU A 84 4.05 0.83 1.87
C LEU A 84 2.70 0.15 1.67
N LYS A 85 1.69 0.94 1.31
CA LYS A 85 0.36 0.46 0.92
C LYS A 85 -0.18 1.30 -0.23
N ALA A 86 -1.10 0.72 -0.98
CA ALA A 86 -1.88 1.45 -1.97
C ALA A 86 -3.37 1.23 -1.74
N LYS A 87 -4.18 2.29 -1.87
CA LYS A 87 -5.64 2.26 -1.72
C LYS A 87 -6.34 2.93 -2.90
N ALA A 88 -7.32 2.22 -3.46
CA ALA A 88 -8.23 2.77 -4.46
C ALA A 88 -9.23 3.70 -3.78
N LEU A 89 -9.38 4.92 -4.29
CA LEU A 89 -10.28 5.93 -3.73
C LEU A 89 -11.75 5.54 -3.84
N LYS A 90 -12.19 5.14 -5.04
CA LYS A 90 -13.59 4.80 -5.36
C LYS A 90 -13.94 3.35 -4.96
N SER A 91 -13.53 2.93 -3.77
CA SER A 91 -13.85 1.61 -3.22
C SER A 91 -14.92 1.77 -2.14
N ASP A 92 -15.97 0.95 -2.21
CA ASP A 92 -17.07 0.95 -1.23
C ASP A 92 -16.58 0.62 0.20
N ASP A 93 -15.46 -0.09 0.33
CA ASP A 93 -14.79 -0.24 1.63
C ASP A 93 -13.84 0.94 1.87
N HIS A 94 -14.18 1.72 2.90
CA HIS A 94 -13.42 2.85 3.42
C HIS A 94 -12.21 2.42 4.26
N ARG A 95 -11.88 1.12 4.33
CA ARG A 95 -10.79 0.60 5.16
C ARG A 95 -9.64 0.02 4.33
N SER A 96 -8.49 -0.17 4.97
CA SER A 96 -7.35 -0.90 4.41
C SER A 96 -6.79 -1.87 5.40
N ILE A 97 -6.60 -3.11 4.97
CA ILE A 97 -5.86 -4.11 5.73
C ILE A 97 -4.38 -3.70 5.69
N LEU A 98 -3.78 -3.53 6.87
CA LEU A 98 -2.39 -3.14 7.06
C LEU A 98 -1.51 -4.39 7.22
N ASN A 99 -0.51 -4.32 8.10
CA ASN A 99 0.44 -5.39 8.35
C ASN A 99 0.03 -6.24 9.56
N ASP A 100 0.81 -7.30 9.77
CA ASP A 100 0.69 -8.17 10.93
C ASP A 100 0.73 -7.37 12.23
N SER A 101 -0.23 -7.62 13.12
CA SER A 101 -0.37 -6.82 14.33
C SER A 101 0.82 -7.00 15.28
N GLU A 102 1.38 -8.21 15.38
CA GLU A 102 2.53 -8.47 16.27
C GLU A 102 3.80 -7.79 15.74
N ALA A 103 3.99 -7.81 14.41
CA ALA A 103 5.10 -7.10 13.78
C ALA A 103 5.01 -5.58 14.00
N MET A 104 3.84 -4.98 13.76
CA MET A 104 3.64 -3.55 14.01
C MET A 104 3.84 -3.19 15.48
N ASP A 105 3.29 -3.99 16.41
CA ASP A 105 3.49 -3.80 17.85
C ASP A 105 4.96 -3.89 18.26
N TRP A 106 5.70 -4.82 17.67
CA TRP A 106 7.13 -4.93 17.87
C TRP A 106 7.85 -3.66 17.40
N SER A 107 7.56 -3.16 16.20
CA SER A 107 8.16 -1.93 15.68
C SER A 107 7.88 -0.73 16.59
N ILE A 108 6.62 -0.56 17.04
CA ILE A 108 6.23 0.50 17.97
C ILE A 108 7.00 0.37 19.28
N LYS A 109 7.14 -0.84 19.81
CA LYS A 109 7.89 -1.09 21.05
C LYS A 109 9.37 -0.76 20.90
N GLN A 110 9.99 -1.09 19.76
CA GLN A 110 11.42 -0.84 19.53
C GLN A 110 11.72 0.63 19.29
N TYR A 111 10.87 1.34 18.54
CA TYR A 111 11.18 2.67 18.01
C TYR A 111 10.25 3.78 18.47
N GLY A 112 9.31 3.47 19.37
CA GLY A 112 8.24 4.37 19.79
C GLY A 112 7.09 4.51 18.78
N ALA A 113 7.35 4.17 17.51
CA ALA A 113 6.39 4.32 16.43
C ALA A 113 6.59 3.29 15.29
N HIS A 114 5.58 3.21 14.43
CA HIS A 114 5.63 2.51 13.16
C HIS A 114 5.00 3.40 12.08
N GLY A 115 5.68 3.51 10.94
CA GLY A 115 5.28 4.39 9.85
C GLY A 115 4.52 3.66 8.75
N LEU A 116 3.55 4.33 8.13
CA LEU A 116 2.87 3.86 6.94
C LEU A 116 2.94 4.94 5.86
N VAL A 117 3.30 4.53 4.64
CA VAL A 117 3.25 5.37 3.46
C VAL A 117 2.17 4.81 2.53
N ILE A 118 1.07 5.54 2.38
CA ILE A 118 -0.11 5.07 1.64
C ILE A 118 -0.32 5.88 0.36
N ALA A 119 -0.18 5.24 -0.79
CA ALA A 119 -0.56 5.79 -2.08
C ALA A 119 -2.08 5.68 -2.30
N LEU A 120 -2.74 6.82 -2.43
CA LEU A 120 -4.14 6.90 -2.86
C LEU A 120 -4.19 6.98 -4.37
N CYS A 121 -4.96 6.09 -4.99
CA CYS A 121 -5.06 6.02 -6.45
C CYS A 121 -6.52 6.12 -6.90
N ASP A 122 -6.76 6.88 -7.96
CA ASP A 122 -7.94 6.67 -8.80
C ASP A 122 -7.65 5.49 -9.73
N VAL A 123 -8.58 4.56 -9.90
CA VAL A 123 -8.31 3.30 -10.59
C VAL A 123 -9.42 3.01 -11.59
N GLU A 124 -9.01 2.49 -12.74
CA GLU A 124 -9.93 1.97 -13.74
C GLU A 124 -9.95 0.44 -13.66
N TYR A 125 -11.14 -0.14 -13.80
CA TYR A 125 -11.32 -1.58 -13.75
C TYR A 125 -11.43 -2.17 -15.15
N ASN A 126 -11.11 -3.45 -15.24
CA ASN A 126 -11.09 -4.24 -16.46
C ASN A 126 -12.42 -4.19 -17.23
N ASP A 127 -12.32 -4.34 -18.54
CA ASP A 127 -13.48 -4.39 -19.44
C ASP A 127 -14.37 -5.63 -19.17
N MET A 128 -15.59 -5.58 -19.72
CA MET A 128 -16.55 -6.70 -19.65
C MET A 128 -15.98 -8.00 -20.23
N ASN A 129 -15.09 -7.90 -21.22
CA ASN A 129 -14.43 -9.04 -21.85
C ASN A 129 -13.28 -9.64 -21.02
N ARG A 130 -12.97 -9.01 -19.88
CA ARG A 130 -11.85 -9.31 -18.99
C ARG A 130 -10.51 -9.38 -19.72
N SER A 131 -10.28 -8.52 -20.71
CA SER A 131 -9.12 -8.59 -21.60
C SER A 131 -7.79 -8.53 -20.84
N PHE A 132 -7.67 -7.65 -19.84
CA PHE A 132 -6.46 -7.52 -19.02
C PHE A 132 -6.20 -8.77 -18.17
N GLN A 133 -7.23 -9.28 -17.51
CA GLN A 133 -7.15 -10.52 -16.72
C GLN A 133 -6.76 -11.73 -17.58
N LYS A 134 -7.31 -11.87 -18.78
CA LYS A 134 -6.92 -12.93 -19.73
C LYS A 134 -5.47 -12.79 -20.16
N TRP A 135 -5.05 -11.57 -20.52
CA TRP A 135 -3.66 -11.27 -20.89
C TRP A 135 -2.69 -11.59 -19.76
N HIS A 136 -2.92 -11.07 -18.54
CA HIS A 136 -2.06 -11.34 -17.39
C HIS A 136 -2.09 -12.83 -17.02
N GLY A 137 -3.25 -13.51 -17.11
CA GLY A 137 -3.35 -14.96 -16.95
C GLY A 137 -2.42 -15.73 -17.89
N LYS A 138 -2.42 -15.39 -19.19
CA LYS A 138 -1.49 -15.98 -20.18
C LYS A 138 -0.03 -15.67 -19.84
N LEU A 139 0.28 -14.43 -19.45
CA LEU A 139 1.63 -14.00 -19.08
C LEU A 139 2.19 -14.80 -17.87
N LYS A 140 1.34 -15.19 -16.92
CA LYS A 140 1.70 -16.02 -15.77
C LYS A 140 1.97 -17.50 -16.12
N GLY A 141 1.61 -17.94 -17.33
CA GLY A 141 1.63 -19.36 -17.72
C GLY A 141 0.30 -20.09 -17.50
N GLY A 142 -0.82 -19.36 -17.38
CA GLY A 142 -2.15 -19.94 -17.21
C GLY A 142 -2.71 -19.81 -15.79
N LYS A 143 -3.79 -20.55 -15.52
CA LYS A 143 -4.45 -20.57 -14.21
C LYS A 143 -3.67 -21.46 -13.23
N SER A 144 -3.51 -20.98 -12.00
CA SER A 144 -3.04 -21.81 -10.89
C SER A 144 -4.10 -22.85 -10.48
N LYS A 145 -3.67 -23.92 -9.79
CA LYS A 145 -4.58 -24.92 -9.19
C LYS A 145 -5.66 -24.24 -8.32
N TYR A 146 -5.26 -23.24 -7.53
CA TYR A 146 -6.20 -22.46 -6.71
C TYR A 146 -7.25 -21.73 -7.55
N GLU A 147 -6.85 -21.12 -8.68
CA GLU A 147 -7.80 -20.44 -9.57
C GLU A 147 -8.81 -21.43 -10.17
N ILE A 148 -8.36 -22.64 -10.54
CA ILE A 148 -9.22 -23.73 -11.05
C ILE A 148 -10.22 -24.17 -9.97
N ASP A 149 -9.75 -24.50 -8.77
CA ASP A 149 -10.58 -24.95 -7.64
C ASP A 149 -11.55 -23.85 -7.16
N ARG A 150 -11.21 -22.57 -7.37
CA ARG A 150 -12.09 -21.44 -7.04
C ARG A 150 -13.22 -21.30 -8.07
N GLU A 151 -12.94 -21.48 -9.35
CA GLU A 151 -13.96 -21.40 -10.41
C GLU A 151 -15.02 -22.49 -10.28
N GLN A 152 -14.64 -23.68 -9.78
CA GLN A 152 -15.60 -24.74 -9.45
C GLN A 152 -16.54 -24.37 -8.30
N ARG A 153 -16.14 -23.44 -7.42
CA ARG A 153 -16.93 -23.00 -6.25
C ARG A 153 -17.70 -21.71 -6.49
N THR A 154 -17.24 -20.85 -7.39
CA THR A 154 -17.91 -19.58 -7.71
C THR A 154 -17.52 -19.05 -9.09
N SER A 155 -18.53 -18.56 -9.82
CA SER A 155 -18.35 -17.83 -11.08
C SER A 155 -17.87 -16.39 -10.88
N VAL A 156 -17.89 -15.88 -9.65
CA VAL A 156 -17.56 -14.49 -9.32
C VAL A 156 -16.05 -14.31 -9.14
N SER A 157 -15.46 -13.56 -10.06
CA SER A 157 -14.06 -13.12 -10.00
C SER A 157 -14.03 -11.60 -9.91
N ARG A 158 -13.18 -11.07 -9.02
CA ARG A 158 -13.00 -9.62 -8.86
C ARG A 158 -12.40 -9.05 -10.15
N TYR A 159 -12.95 -7.94 -10.65
CA TYR A 159 -12.35 -7.22 -11.77
C TYR A 159 -10.95 -6.73 -11.36
N ARG A 160 -10.00 -6.87 -12.29
CA ARG A 160 -8.64 -6.36 -12.11
C ARG A 160 -8.60 -4.88 -12.45
N LYS A 161 -7.71 -4.14 -11.81
CA LYS A 161 -7.43 -2.76 -12.21
C LYS A 161 -6.58 -2.77 -13.47
N THR A 162 -6.89 -1.90 -14.42
CA THR A 162 -6.17 -1.76 -15.70
C THR A 162 -5.30 -0.52 -15.74
N LYS A 163 -5.65 0.49 -14.95
CA LYS A 163 -4.91 1.74 -14.76
C LYS A 163 -5.01 2.17 -13.30
N ALA A 164 -3.98 2.85 -12.83
CA ALA A 164 -3.99 3.57 -11.58
C ALA A 164 -3.37 4.96 -11.80
N GLU A 165 -4.02 6.00 -11.28
CA GLU A 165 -3.53 7.37 -11.26
C GLU A 165 -3.28 7.77 -9.81
N LEU A 166 -2.03 8.02 -9.45
CA LEU A 166 -1.61 8.45 -8.12
C LEU A 166 -2.20 9.83 -7.81
N VAL A 167 -2.71 9.98 -6.61
CA VAL A 167 -3.43 11.17 -6.17
C VAL A 167 -2.67 11.84 -5.06
N GLU A 168 -2.40 11.05 -4.04
CA GLU A 168 -1.81 11.47 -2.80
C GLU A 168 -0.92 10.35 -2.29
N ILE A 169 0.16 10.74 -1.63
CA ILE A 169 0.90 9.86 -0.74
C ILE A 169 0.69 10.39 0.67
N LEU A 170 0.13 9.57 1.54
CA LEU A 170 -0.07 9.89 2.94
C LEU A 170 1.05 9.31 3.80
N PHE A 171 1.58 10.11 4.71
CA PHE A 171 2.51 9.67 5.75
C PHE A 171 1.75 9.57 7.07
N LEU A 172 1.55 8.34 7.54
CA LEU A 172 0.87 8.05 8.79
C LEU A 172 1.86 7.51 9.82
N VAL A 173 1.63 7.85 11.09
CA VAL A 173 2.43 7.35 12.21
C VAL A 173 1.54 6.72 13.27
N VAL A 174 1.82 5.45 13.54
CA VAL A 174 1.17 4.67 14.60
C VAL A 174 2.11 4.61 15.80
N THR A 175 1.58 4.97 16.98
CA THR A 175 2.27 4.95 18.27
C THR A 175 1.45 4.14 19.27
N SER A 176 2.00 3.85 20.45
CA SER A 176 1.25 3.20 21.53
C SER A 176 -0.02 3.97 21.93
N LYS A 177 -0.05 5.30 21.74
CA LYS A 177 -1.16 6.17 22.13
C LYS A 177 -2.36 6.11 21.17
N ASN A 178 -2.11 6.00 19.86
CA ASN A 178 -3.18 6.03 18.84
C ASN A 178 -3.47 4.66 18.20
N ARG A 179 -2.62 3.65 18.40
CA ARG A 179 -2.79 2.30 17.85
C ARG A 179 -4.16 1.67 18.16
N SER A 180 -4.73 1.94 19.33
CA SER A 180 -6.06 1.42 19.71
C SER A 180 -7.20 1.87 18.80
N ALA A 181 -7.00 2.92 17.99
CA ALA A 181 -7.95 3.35 16.98
C ALA A 181 -7.91 2.50 15.69
N LEU A 182 -6.94 1.58 15.54
CA LEU A 182 -6.92 0.62 14.43
C LEU A 182 -7.85 -0.56 14.72
N GLY A 183 -8.59 -0.99 13.71
CA GLY A 183 -9.37 -2.23 13.76
C GLY A 183 -8.49 -3.48 13.62
N ILE A 184 -9.09 -4.64 13.85
CA ILE A 184 -8.44 -5.95 13.65
C ILE A 184 -9.09 -6.69 12.49
N HIS A 185 -8.27 -7.20 11.57
CA HIS A 185 -8.70 -8.05 10.46
C HIS A 185 -8.21 -9.49 10.65
N HIS A 186 -9.17 -10.42 10.75
CA HIS A 186 -8.90 -11.86 10.85
C HIS A 186 -8.85 -12.51 9.46
N GLN A 187 -7.64 -12.89 9.02
CA GLN A 187 -7.36 -13.36 7.65
C GLN A 187 -7.71 -14.84 7.36
N GLY A 188 -8.51 -15.47 8.21
CA GLY A 188 -8.84 -16.89 8.11
C GLY A 188 -7.64 -17.81 8.41
N ARG A 189 -7.43 -18.84 7.57
CA ARG A 189 -6.44 -19.91 7.81
C ARG A 189 -5.39 -19.99 6.71
N ASN A 190 -4.20 -20.45 7.08
CA ASN A 190 -3.12 -20.83 6.19
C ASN A 190 -3.45 -22.13 5.42
N SER A 191 -2.66 -22.45 4.40
CA SER A 191 -2.80 -23.70 3.63
C SER A 191 -2.63 -24.96 4.48
N ASN A 192 -1.94 -24.86 5.61
CA ASN A 192 -1.80 -25.91 6.63
C ASN A 192 -2.95 -25.94 7.65
N GLY A 193 -4.03 -25.19 7.43
CA GLY A 193 -5.21 -25.15 8.30
C GLY A 193 -5.05 -24.31 9.57
N LYS A 194 -3.84 -23.83 9.92
CA LYS A 194 -3.66 -22.99 11.12
C LYS A 194 -4.22 -21.58 10.91
N PRO A 195 -4.79 -20.92 11.93
CA PRO A 195 -5.18 -19.51 11.83
C PRO A 195 -4.03 -18.64 11.33
N ARG A 196 -4.32 -17.68 10.48
CA ARG A 196 -3.36 -16.64 10.12
C ARG A 196 -3.29 -15.63 11.25
N PRO A 197 -2.09 -15.11 11.57
CA PRO A 197 -1.96 -13.95 12.42
C PRO A 197 -2.90 -12.81 11.98
N PRO A 198 -3.53 -12.12 12.94
CA PRO A 198 -4.37 -10.98 12.64
C PRO A 198 -3.55 -9.82 12.08
N LYS A 199 -4.22 -8.94 11.34
CA LYS A 199 -3.63 -7.70 10.84
C LYS A 199 -4.35 -6.51 11.42
N TYR A 200 -3.66 -5.39 11.54
CA TYR A 200 -4.33 -4.13 11.76
C TYR A 200 -5.13 -3.72 10.52
N MET A 201 -6.17 -2.91 10.75
CA MET A 201 -7.03 -2.36 9.72
C MET A 201 -7.19 -0.87 9.97
N LEU A 202 -6.82 -0.06 8.99
CA LEU A 202 -7.02 1.38 9.01
C LEU A 202 -8.43 1.71 8.52
N ASP A 203 -9.14 2.55 9.25
CA ASP A 203 -10.37 3.21 8.80
C ASP A 203 -10.06 4.65 8.40
N TYR A 204 -10.34 5.00 7.15
CA TYR A 204 -9.98 6.30 6.61
C TYR A 204 -10.85 7.43 7.17
N ASP A 205 -12.00 7.12 7.76
CA ASP A 205 -12.83 8.10 8.46
C ASP A 205 -12.16 8.59 9.76
N THR A 206 -11.20 7.81 10.28
CA THR A 206 -10.42 8.14 11.50
C THR A 206 -8.94 8.43 11.21
N ILE A 207 -8.58 8.65 9.94
CA ILE A 207 -7.18 8.77 9.51
C ILE A 207 -6.44 9.94 10.15
N GLY A 208 -7.16 11.00 10.53
CA GLY A 208 -6.59 12.20 11.18
C GLY A 208 -5.78 11.87 12.43
N LYS A 209 -6.13 10.80 13.15
CA LYS A 209 -5.42 10.30 14.34
C LYS A 209 -4.00 9.79 14.05
N PHE A 210 -3.68 9.54 12.79
CA PHE A 210 -2.40 8.97 12.34
C PHE A 210 -1.69 9.85 11.32
N LEU A 211 -2.43 10.65 10.56
CA LEU A 211 -1.89 11.46 9.46
C LEU A 211 -0.96 12.56 9.99
N VAL A 212 0.27 12.58 9.47
CA VAL A 212 1.28 13.57 9.83
C VAL A 212 1.56 14.53 8.68
N ASP A 213 1.72 14.00 7.48
CA ASP A 213 1.99 14.80 6.28
C ASP A 213 1.49 14.06 5.03
N LYS A 214 1.52 14.73 3.89
CA LYS A 214 1.16 14.18 2.59
C LYS A 214 1.85 14.88 1.42
N ILE A 215 1.82 14.23 0.27
CA ILE A 215 2.08 14.80 -1.04
C ILE A 215 0.76 14.77 -1.81
N VAL A 216 0.41 15.88 -2.46
CA VAL A 216 -0.73 15.95 -3.38
C VAL A 216 -0.18 16.09 -4.79
N PHE A 217 -0.57 15.20 -5.69
CA PHE A 217 -0.14 15.21 -7.07
C PHE A 217 -1.15 15.97 -7.94
N PRO A 218 -0.70 16.76 -8.92
CA PRO A 218 -1.60 17.40 -9.86
C PRO A 218 -2.32 16.33 -10.70
N PRO A 219 -3.56 16.60 -11.16
CA PRO A 219 -4.25 15.70 -12.07
C PRO A 219 -3.46 15.56 -13.38
N SER A 220 -3.55 14.39 -14.00
CA SER A 220 -2.91 14.13 -15.29
C SER A 220 -3.38 15.13 -16.38
N PRO A 221 -2.50 15.56 -17.31
CA PRO A 221 -2.83 16.50 -18.38
C PRO A 221 -3.98 16.06 -19.31
N ASP A 222 -4.29 14.76 -19.34
CA ASP A 222 -5.40 14.19 -20.11
C ASP A 222 -6.79 14.48 -19.50
N GLY A 223 -6.84 15.17 -18.36
CA GLY A 223 -8.08 15.72 -17.81
C GLY A 223 -9.05 14.67 -17.28
N SER A 224 -8.61 13.42 -17.05
CA SER A 224 -9.49 12.33 -16.56
C SER A 224 -10.03 12.56 -15.15
N ARG A 225 -9.58 13.61 -14.46
CA ARG A 225 -9.94 13.91 -13.09
C ARG A 225 -10.48 15.32 -12.89
N LYS A 226 -11.58 15.46 -12.14
CA LYS A 226 -11.92 16.74 -11.51
C LYS A 226 -10.84 17.08 -10.47
N ILE A 227 -10.30 18.29 -10.56
CA ILE A 227 -9.19 18.81 -9.74
C ILE A 227 -9.42 18.42 -8.27
N ALA A 228 -8.48 17.70 -7.66
CA ALA A 228 -8.50 17.52 -6.21
C ALA A 228 -8.37 18.91 -5.57
N GLU A 229 -9.22 19.25 -4.59
CA GLU A 229 -9.13 20.55 -3.94
C GLU A 229 -7.67 20.85 -3.51
N PRO A 230 -7.22 22.12 -3.54
CA PRO A 230 -5.82 22.48 -3.25
C PRO A 230 -5.29 21.92 -1.92
N GLY A 231 -6.20 21.57 -0.99
CA GLY A 231 -5.90 20.98 0.30
C GLY A 231 -5.86 19.45 0.34
N GLY A 232 -5.99 18.72 -0.77
CA GLY A 232 -6.07 17.26 -0.85
C GLY A 232 -7.31 16.63 -0.19
N ILE A 233 -7.48 15.31 -0.31
CA ILE A 233 -8.64 14.52 0.12
C ILE A 233 -8.75 14.48 1.64
N TYR A 234 -7.65 14.17 2.34
CA TYR A 234 -7.66 14.05 3.81
C TYR A 234 -6.94 15.22 4.46
N LYS A 235 -7.61 15.97 5.34
CA LYS A 235 -7.02 17.13 6.01
C LYS A 235 -6.15 16.71 7.20
N ILE A 236 -5.06 17.44 7.40
CA ILE A 236 -4.24 17.32 8.61
C ILE A 236 -4.92 18.18 9.69
N ASN A 237 -5.52 17.54 10.70
CA ASN A 237 -6.08 18.25 11.85
C ASN A 237 -4.98 18.43 12.90
N SER A 238 -4.65 19.67 13.26
CA SER A 238 -3.64 20.00 14.27
C SER A 238 -3.94 19.40 15.64
N ASP A 239 -5.21 19.17 15.94
CA ASP A 239 -5.67 18.71 17.25
C ASP A 239 -5.67 17.17 17.38
N GLU A 240 -5.57 16.46 16.25
CA GLU A 240 -5.56 15.00 16.18
C GLU A 240 -4.21 14.43 15.68
N THR A 241 -3.27 15.32 15.33
CA THR A 241 -1.98 14.89 14.78
C THR A 241 -1.17 14.16 15.83
N PRO A 242 -0.56 13.00 15.51
CA PRO A 242 0.29 12.30 16.46
C PRO A 242 1.42 13.21 16.95
N ASN A 243 1.58 13.32 18.27
CA ASN A 243 2.73 14.04 18.82
C ASN A 243 3.99 13.18 18.63
N ILE A 244 4.74 13.49 17.57
CA ILE A 244 6.00 12.86 17.19
C ILE A 244 7.16 13.76 17.63
N GLU A 245 7.55 13.61 18.90
CA GLU A 245 8.82 14.12 19.44
C GLU A 245 10.00 13.29 18.91
#